data_AF-A0A7V3XM19-F1
#
_entry.id   AF-A0A7V3XM19-F1
#
_cell.length_a   1.000
_cell.length_b   1.000
_cell.length_c   1.000
_cell.angle_alpha   90.00
_cell.angle_beta   90.00
_cell.angle_gamma   90.00
#
_symmetry.space_group_name_H-M   'P 1'
#
loop_
_entity.id
_entity.type
_entity.pdbx_description
1 polymer ?
#
loop_
_entity_poly.entity_id
_entity_poly.type
_entity_poly.pdbx_seq_one_letter_code
_entity_poly.pdbx_strand_id
1 'polypeptide(L)'
;MLEPFRVTMHELHHQGGVPRGWKFRIPRGDAAKGRALFADLECYKCHRIAGESFPAADADPKNVGPELTGMGELHPPEYIAESILAPNHVIVQGTGFTGLDGLSVMPSFADSITLAQWGDLVAYLGGLTGGHDHDRGAQEIRHERLAGDYRVRLVYVPGSHGRGAHHGPGHQHGGHHGAGQQQGQHGHGGHGRPQAPAAGHLMAFVLDRQTGEAVPYLPLSVTIDDGAPKPRTVRLAPMASARGFHYGADVALGERTRRLTLFIGATTMQVVDAPRGRFKTPVSVVLDWPPK
;
A
#
# COMPACT_ATOMS: atom_id res chain seq x y z
N MET A 1 9.99 17.46 -20.11
CA MET A 1 10.18 18.64 -19.23
C MET A 1 8.86 19.38 -19.22
N LEU A 2 8.37 19.82 -18.07
CA LEU A 2 7.19 20.68 -18.02
C LEU A 2 7.56 22.06 -18.56
N GLU A 3 6.67 22.68 -19.33
CA GLU A 3 6.91 23.99 -19.91
C GLU A 3 7.04 25.09 -18.84
N PRO A 4 7.89 26.11 -19.08
CA PRO A 4 7.98 27.25 -18.18
C PRO A 4 6.69 28.08 -18.22
N PHE A 5 6.25 28.57 -17.06
CA PHE A 5 5.21 29.59 -17.03
C PHE A 5 5.74 30.87 -17.67
N ARG A 6 4.96 31.45 -18.58
CA ARG A 6 5.24 32.74 -19.19
C ARG A 6 4.14 33.70 -18.76
N VAL A 7 4.50 34.73 -18.00
CA VAL A 7 3.57 35.72 -17.44
C VAL A 7 4.35 37.02 -17.24
N THR A 8 3.71 38.17 -17.44
CA THR A 8 4.32 39.47 -17.14
C THR A 8 4.30 39.75 -15.64
N MET A 9 5.15 40.66 -15.16
CA MET A 9 5.15 41.05 -13.74
C MET A 9 3.81 41.66 -13.29
N HIS A 10 3.14 42.42 -14.17
CA HIS A 10 1.83 43.02 -13.87
C HIS A 10 0.76 41.93 -13.67
N GLU A 11 0.66 40.98 -14.61
CA GLU A 11 -0.27 39.85 -14.50
C GLU A 11 0.02 38.98 -13.29
N LEU A 12 1.30 38.73 -12.98
CA LEU A 12 1.72 37.94 -11.82
C LEU A 12 1.22 38.56 -10.51
N HIS A 13 1.40 39.87 -10.32
CA HIS A 13 0.92 40.57 -9.12
C HIS A 13 -0.61 40.63 -9.06
N HIS A 14 -1.28 40.84 -10.20
CA HIS A 14 -2.74 40.80 -10.25
C HIS A 14 -3.31 39.40 -9.91
N GLN A 15 -2.53 38.33 -10.13
CA GLN A 15 -2.90 36.95 -9.82
C GLN A 15 -2.49 36.50 -8.40
N GLY A 16 -2.03 37.41 -7.54
CA GLY A 16 -1.64 37.10 -6.16
C GLY A 16 -0.18 36.71 -5.99
N GLY A 17 0.69 37.03 -6.95
CA GLY A 17 2.15 36.97 -6.82
C GLY A 17 2.81 35.70 -7.34
N VAL A 18 2.04 34.65 -7.67
CA VAL A 18 2.52 33.42 -8.32
C VAL A 18 1.55 32.98 -9.42
N PRO A 19 2.00 32.28 -10.48
CA PRO A 19 1.09 31.76 -11.49
C PRO A 19 0.05 30.80 -10.88
N ARG A 20 -1.17 30.80 -11.40
CA ARG A 20 -2.19 29.84 -10.97
C ARG A 20 -1.70 28.39 -11.15
N GLY A 21 -1.77 27.60 -10.08
CA GLY A 21 -1.28 26.21 -10.08
C GLY A 21 0.24 26.07 -9.95
N TRP A 22 0.94 27.17 -9.69
CA TRP A 22 2.36 27.12 -9.33
C TRP A 22 2.54 26.41 -7.98
N LYS A 23 3.55 25.56 -7.92
CA LYS A 23 4.08 24.95 -6.70
C LYS A 23 5.60 25.00 -6.78
N PHE A 24 6.25 25.18 -5.64
CA PHE A 24 7.69 24.97 -5.56
C PHE A 24 8.03 23.55 -6.01
N ARG A 25 8.99 23.43 -6.93
CA ARG A 25 9.43 22.14 -7.46
C ARG A 25 10.83 21.86 -6.95
N ILE A 26 11.03 20.67 -6.39
CA ILE A 26 12.36 20.22 -5.99
C ILE A 26 13.24 20.14 -7.24
N PRO A 27 14.48 20.68 -7.20
CA PRO A 27 15.45 20.49 -8.27
C PRO A 27 15.61 18.99 -8.57
N ARG A 28 15.78 18.66 -9.85
CA ARG A 28 16.06 17.27 -10.24
C ARG A 28 17.39 16.84 -9.64
N GLY A 29 17.38 15.72 -8.92
CA GLY A 29 18.58 15.05 -8.43
C GLY A 29 18.88 13.76 -9.18
N ASP A 30 20.02 13.17 -8.83
CA ASP A 30 20.52 11.88 -9.26
C ASP A 30 20.36 10.86 -8.12
N ALA A 31 19.47 9.89 -8.31
CA ALA A 31 19.16 8.87 -7.31
C ALA A 31 20.38 8.00 -6.95
N ALA A 32 21.32 7.76 -7.87
CA ALA A 32 22.52 6.98 -7.57
C ALA A 32 23.46 7.75 -6.63
N LYS A 33 23.62 9.05 -6.87
CA LYS A 33 24.36 9.93 -5.94
C LYS A 33 23.64 10.07 -4.61
N GLY A 34 22.32 10.15 -4.62
CA GLY A 34 21.50 10.18 -3.41
C GLY A 34 21.68 8.94 -2.54
N ARG A 35 21.69 7.75 -3.16
CA ARG A 35 21.96 6.49 -2.47
C ARG A 35 23.36 6.45 -1.85
N ALA A 36 24.37 6.92 -2.58
CA ALA A 36 25.74 7.01 -2.06
C ALA A 36 25.81 7.98 -0.87
N LEU A 37 25.19 9.16 -1.00
CA LEU A 37 25.15 10.14 0.08
C LEU A 37 24.37 9.66 1.31
N PHE A 38 23.29 8.88 1.13
CA PHE A 38 22.56 8.24 2.22
C PHE A 38 23.47 7.30 3.04
N ALA A 39 24.41 6.62 2.38
CA ALA A 39 25.43 5.82 3.04
C ALA A 39 26.50 6.69 3.70
N ASP A 40 27.00 7.72 3.03
CA ASP A 40 28.06 8.60 3.55
C ASP A 40 27.62 9.39 4.78
N LEU A 41 26.34 9.81 4.82
CA LEU A 41 25.72 10.44 5.99
C LEU A 41 25.26 9.44 7.06
N GLU A 42 25.51 8.15 6.83
CA GLU A 42 25.12 7.05 7.71
C GLU A 42 23.63 7.03 8.08
N CYS A 43 22.75 7.51 7.18
CA CYS A 43 21.31 7.52 7.41
C CYS A 43 20.75 6.12 7.68
N TYR A 44 21.42 5.08 7.14
CA TYR A 44 21.10 3.67 7.37
C TYR A 44 21.22 3.24 8.84
N LYS A 45 21.91 4.01 9.70
CA LYS A 45 21.99 3.71 11.13
C LYS A 45 20.63 3.79 11.81
N CYS A 46 19.82 4.75 11.41
CA CYS A 46 18.48 4.97 11.97
C CYS A 46 17.38 4.40 11.07
N HIS A 47 17.54 4.50 9.75
CA HIS A 47 16.51 4.18 8.78
C HIS A 47 16.80 2.87 8.06
N ARG A 48 15.88 1.91 8.19
CA ARG A 48 15.91 0.68 7.39
C ARG A 48 15.24 0.90 6.05
N ILE A 49 15.77 0.25 5.01
CA ILE A 49 15.18 0.13 3.68
C ILE A 49 15.32 -1.32 3.24
N ALA A 50 14.21 -2.01 3.00
CA ALA A 50 14.18 -3.38 2.52
C ALA A 50 14.71 -3.47 1.09
N GLY A 51 15.47 -4.53 0.81
CA GLY A 51 16.14 -4.72 -0.48
C GLY A 51 17.43 -3.94 -0.66
N GLU A 52 17.76 -3.02 0.25
CA GLU A 52 19.03 -2.31 0.27
C GLU A 52 20.07 -3.03 1.12
N SER A 53 21.33 -2.99 0.67
CA SER A 53 22.47 -3.58 1.37
C SER A 53 23.43 -2.47 1.82
N PHE A 54 23.12 -1.85 2.96
CA PHE A 54 24.00 -0.93 3.67
C PHE A 54 24.78 -1.67 4.78
N PRO A 55 25.89 -1.11 5.30
CA PRO A 55 26.59 -1.69 6.44
C PRO A 55 25.64 -1.93 7.63
N ALA A 56 25.90 -2.97 8.40
CA ALA A 56 25.14 -3.21 9.62
C ALA A 56 25.31 -2.02 10.58
N ALA A 57 24.20 -1.48 11.05
CA ALA A 57 24.20 -0.51 12.12
C ALA A 57 24.29 -1.24 13.46
N ASP A 58 25.09 -0.72 14.38
CA ASP A 58 25.01 -1.16 15.77
C ASP A 58 23.60 -0.87 16.31
N ALA A 59 23.03 -1.80 17.08
CA ALA A 59 21.72 -1.67 17.68
C ALA A 59 21.74 -0.70 18.89
N ASP A 60 22.20 0.53 18.67
CA ASP A 60 22.10 1.61 19.66
C ASP A 60 20.62 2.06 19.72
N PRO A 61 19.96 2.04 20.90
CA PRO A 61 18.61 2.55 21.07
C PRO A 61 18.40 4.02 20.65
N LYS A 62 19.49 4.78 20.45
CA LYS A 62 19.47 6.15 19.92
C LYS A 62 19.45 6.23 18.39
N ASN A 63 19.78 5.14 17.70
CA ASN A 63 19.81 5.05 16.25
C ASN A 63 18.51 4.42 15.73
N VAL A 64 17.39 5.08 16.00
CA VAL A 64 16.06 4.57 15.64
C VAL A 64 15.32 5.65 14.85
N GLY A 65 14.92 5.31 13.62
CA GLY A 65 14.10 6.15 12.76
C GLY A 65 12.99 5.34 12.09
N PRO A 66 11.99 6.02 11.50
CA PRO A 66 10.98 5.38 10.68
C PRO A 66 11.60 4.54 9.56
N GLU A 67 10.96 3.43 9.24
CA GLU A 67 11.31 2.59 8.08
C GLU A 67 11.02 3.36 6.78
N LEU A 68 11.95 3.34 5.81
CA LEU A 68 11.89 4.17 4.59
C LEU A 68 11.65 3.35 3.30
N THR A 69 11.37 2.06 3.41
CA THR A 69 11.02 1.25 2.23
C THR A 69 9.81 1.84 1.53
N GLY A 70 9.75 1.87 0.20
CA GLY A 70 8.55 2.34 -0.50
C GLY A 70 8.16 3.81 -0.25
N MET A 71 9.02 4.61 0.37
CA MET A 71 8.72 5.98 0.80
C MET A 71 8.26 6.89 -0.36
N GLY A 72 8.77 6.64 -1.57
CA GLY A 72 8.40 7.38 -2.77
C GLY A 72 6.97 7.12 -3.26
N GLU A 73 6.34 6.01 -2.87
CA GLU A 73 4.92 5.75 -3.14
C GLU A 73 4.00 6.38 -2.10
N LEU A 74 4.48 6.49 -0.86
CA LEU A 74 3.68 6.97 0.26
C LEU A 74 3.62 8.49 0.35
N HIS A 75 4.70 9.17 -0.03
CA HIS A 75 4.86 10.59 0.22
C HIS A 75 5.25 11.36 -1.03
N PRO A 76 4.73 12.59 -1.21
CA PRO A 76 5.17 13.45 -2.28
C PRO A 76 6.63 13.88 -2.06
N PRO A 77 7.42 14.13 -3.12
CA PRO A 77 8.82 14.52 -3.00
C PRO A 77 9.06 15.72 -2.08
N GLU A 78 8.13 16.67 -2.03
CA GLU A 78 8.28 17.87 -1.18
C GLU A 78 8.22 17.55 0.32
N TYR A 79 7.45 16.52 0.73
CA TYR A 79 7.42 16.07 2.13
C TYR A 79 8.75 15.45 2.54
N ILE A 80 9.31 14.60 1.67
CA ILE A 80 10.64 13.99 1.87
C ILE A 80 11.69 15.11 1.97
N ALA A 81 11.59 16.10 1.08
CA ALA A 81 12.52 17.22 1.03
C ALA A 81 12.49 18.07 2.30
N GLU A 82 11.30 18.36 2.84
CA GLU A 82 11.13 19.07 4.11
C GLU A 82 11.63 18.25 5.29
N SER A 83 11.33 16.94 5.33
CA SER A 83 11.72 16.07 6.45
C SER A 83 13.24 16.01 6.67
N ILE A 84 14.04 16.17 5.61
CA ILE A 84 15.52 16.21 5.68
C ILE A 84 16.04 17.54 6.26
N LEU A 85 15.39 18.66 5.92
CA LEU A 85 15.86 20.01 6.29
C LEU A 85 15.23 20.52 7.59
N ALA A 86 14.00 20.11 7.88
CA ALA A 86 13.19 20.55 9.01
C ALA A 86 12.44 19.37 9.63
N PRO A 87 13.14 18.38 10.23
CA PRO A 87 12.53 17.17 10.79
C PRO A 87 11.52 17.45 11.93
N ASN A 88 11.51 18.67 12.49
CA ASN A 88 10.58 19.10 13.52
C ASN A 88 9.30 19.79 12.98
N HIS A 89 9.15 20.00 11.67
CA HIS A 89 7.89 20.49 11.09
C HIS A 89 6.78 19.45 11.15
N VAL A 90 7.13 18.16 11.02
CA VAL A 90 6.21 17.04 11.18
C VAL A 90 6.84 16.01 12.11
N ILE A 91 6.34 15.94 13.34
CA ILE A 91 6.82 14.96 14.34
C ILE A 91 6.09 13.63 14.14
N VAL A 92 6.80 12.62 13.64
CA VAL A 92 6.30 11.24 13.55
C VAL A 92 6.34 10.61 14.94
N GLN A 93 5.18 10.19 15.44
CA GLN A 93 5.08 9.50 16.72
C GLN A 93 5.51 8.04 16.57
N GLY A 94 6.38 7.56 17.45
CA GLY A 94 6.84 6.18 17.47
C GLY A 94 7.90 5.97 18.55
N THR A 95 8.07 4.72 18.97
CA THR A 95 9.05 4.39 20.02
C THR A 95 10.47 4.76 19.55
N GLY A 96 11.09 5.71 20.23
CA GLY A 96 12.48 6.12 19.98
C GLY A 96 12.68 7.20 18.90
N PHE A 97 11.62 7.66 18.23
CA PHE A 97 11.74 8.70 17.19
C PHE A 97 11.88 10.11 17.75
N THR A 98 11.52 10.33 19.01
CA THR A 98 11.55 11.64 19.66
C THR A 98 12.40 11.64 20.93
N GLY A 99 13.11 12.73 21.17
CA GLY A 99 13.84 12.99 22.40
C GLY A 99 12.92 13.30 23.59
N LEU A 100 13.54 13.54 24.76
CA LEU A 100 12.81 13.94 25.99
C LEU A 100 12.14 15.32 25.86
N ASP A 101 12.60 16.13 24.92
CA ASP A 101 12.04 17.44 24.57
C ASP A 101 10.83 17.34 23.62
N GLY A 102 10.47 16.13 23.17
CA GLY A 102 9.37 15.90 22.24
C GLY A 102 9.70 16.23 20.78
N LEU A 103 10.95 16.57 20.48
CA LEU A 103 11.43 16.84 19.13
C LEU A 103 11.99 15.56 18.49
N SER A 104 12.08 15.55 17.15
CA SER A 104 12.66 14.44 16.40
C SER A 104 14.12 14.23 16.79
N VAL A 105 14.54 12.97 16.95
CA VAL A 105 15.96 12.61 17.13
C VAL A 105 16.75 12.70 15.83
N MET A 106 16.06 12.78 14.68
CA MET A 106 16.69 13.03 13.39
C MET A 106 17.23 14.47 13.36
N PRO A 107 18.53 14.68 13.11
CA PRO A 107 19.08 16.03 13.00
C PRO A 107 18.58 16.71 11.72
N SER A 108 18.54 18.04 11.73
CA SER A 108 18.44 18.80 10.48
C SER A 108 19.74 18.67 9.69
N PHE A 109 19.61 18.50 8.37
CA PHE A 109 20.76 18.53 7.46
C PHE A 109 20.91 19.87 6.71
N ALA A 110 20.12 20.89 7.05
CA ALA A 110 20.10 22.16 6.33
C ALA A 110 21.47 22.85 6.22
N ASP A 111 22.32 22.69 7.23
CA ASP A 111 23.67 23.25 7.28
C ASP A 111 24.78 22.23 6.93
N SER A 112 24.39 20.98 6.63
CA SER A 112 25.32 19.84 6.46
C SER A 112 25.41 19.33 5.02
N ILE A 113 24.48 19.73 4.14
CA ILE A 113 24.45 19.31 2.74
C ILE A 113 24.19 20.50 1.80
N THR A 114 24.72 20.41 0.58
CA THR A 114 24.43 21.39 -0.48
C THR A 114 23.03 21.16 -1.09
N LEU A 115 22.52 22.16 -1.81
CA LEU A 115 21.25 22.04 -2.54
C LEU A 115 21.24 20.87 -3.55
N ALA A 116 22.39 20.60 -4.19
CA ALA A 116 22.52 19.49 -5.13
C ALA A 116 22.44 18.13 -4.40
N GLN A 117 23.18 17.98 -3.31
CA GLN A 117 23.17 16.80 -2.45
C GLN A 117 21.78 16.52 -1.86
N TRP A 118 21.08 17.56 -1.42
CA TRP A 118 19.68 17.46 -0.98
C TRP A 118 18.76 16.98 -2.10
N GLY A 119 18.88 17.56 -3.31
CA GLY A 119 18.12 17.10 -4.47
C GLY A 119 18.38 15.64 -4.83
N ASP A 120 19.63 15.20 -4.75
CA ASP A 120 20.04 13.81 -4.98
C ASP A 120 19.42 12.86 -3.94
N LEU A 121 19.43 13.22 -2.64
CA LEU A 121 18.76 12.45 -1.59
C LEU A 121 17.25 12.35 -1.81
N VAL A 122 16.59 13.46 -2.16
CA VAL A 122 15.16 13.46 -2.46
C VAL A 122 14.85 12.60 -3.68
N ALA A 123 15.69 12.62 -4.70
CA ALA A 123 15.55 11.75 -5.87
C ALA A 123 15.70 10.27 -5.53
N TYR A 124 16.65 9.91 -4.66
CA TYR A 124 16.81 8.54 -4.17
C TYR A 124 15.61 8.07 -3.36
N LEU A 125 15.26 8.80 -2.29
CA LEU A 125 14.16 8.43 -1.39
C LEU A 125 12.79 8.46 -2.10
N GLY A 126 12.56 9.44 -2.98
CA GLY A 126 11.37 9.49 -3.83
C GLY A 126 11.33 8.40 -4.90
N GLY A 127 12.48 7.80 -5.23
CA GLY A 127 12.60 6.65 -6.12
C GLY A 127 12.43 5.30 -5.42
N LEU A 128 12.35 5.27 -4.08
CA LEU A 128 12.06 4.05 -3.32
C LEU A 128 10.59 3.68 -3.52
N THR A 129 10.34 2.88 -4.56
CA THR A 129 9.03 2.32 -4.88
C THR A 129 9.04 0.80 -4.64
N GLY A 130 7.96 0.26 -4.10
CA GLY A 130 7.88 -1.14 -3.65
C GLY A 130 8.59 -1.42 -2.32
N GLY A 131 8.29 -2.59 -1.75
CA GLY A 131 8.91 -3.11 -0.51
C GLY A 131 8.09 -2.92 0.77
N HIS A 132 6.92 -2.26 0.71
CA HIS A 132 5.85 -2.38 1.72
C HIS A 132 5.17 -3.76 1.73
N ASP A 133 5.95 -4.81 1.45
CA ASP A 133 5.53 -6.22 1.46
C ASP A 133 6.04 -6.96 2.72
N HIS A 134 6.54 -6.23 3.73
CA HIS A 134 7.11 -6.80 4.95
C HIS A 134 6.44 -6.30 6.24
N ASP A 135 5.12 -6.43 6.33
CA ASP A 135 4.48 -6.76 7.60
C ASP A 135 3.09 -7.37 7.36
N ARG A 136 3.09 -8.68 7.06
CA ARG A 136 2.05 -9.65 7.45
C ARG A 136 2.52 -11.04 7.03
N GLY A 137 2.73 -11.91 8.01
CA GLY A 137 2.86 -13.34 7.80
C GLY A 137 1.57 -13.91 7.19
N ALA A 138 1.46 -13.85 5.88
CA ALA A 138 0.69 -14.72 5.00
C ALA A 138 0.98 -14.29 3.56
N GLN A 139 1.75 -15.10 2.82
CA GLN A 139 2.08 -14.90 1.40
C GLN A 139 0.93 -14.26 0.60
N GLU A 140 1.05 -12.97 0.25
CA GLU A 140 0.12 -12.34 -0.69
C GLU A 140 0.36 -12.93 -2.07
N ILE A 141 -0.68 -13.51 -2.65
CA ILE A 141 -0.61 -14.05 -4.00
C ILE A 141 -1.04 -12.95 -4.96
N ARG A 142 -0.10 -12.44 -5.75
CA ARG A 142 -0.31 -11.38 -6.74
C ARG A 142 -0.19 -11.93 -8.15
N HIS A 143 -1.20 -11.68 -8.97
CA HIS A 143 -1.15 -11.95 -10.40
C HIS A 143 -1.55 -10.71 -11.20
N GLU A 144 -0.76 -10.40 -12.23
CA GLU A 144 -1.08 -9.32 -13.16
C GLU A 144 -1.24 -9.86 -14.58
N ARG A 145 -2.29 -9.44 -15.28
CA ARG A 145 -2.60 -9.82 -16.66
C ARG A 145 -3.23 -8.66 -17.42
N LEU A 146 -2.94 -8.61 -18.72
CA LEU A 146 -3.66 -7.75 -19.65
C LEU A 146 -4.86 -8.51 -20.21
N ALA A 147 -6.01 -7.83 -20.34
CA ALA A 147 -7.24 -8.44 -20.83
C ALA A 147 -8.08 -7.40 -21.56
N GLY A 148 -8.06 -7.43 -22.90
CA GLY A 148 -8.70 -6.40 -23.72
C GLY A 148 -8.11 -5.00 -23.44
N ASP A 149 -8.98 -4.07 -23.07
CA ASP A 149 -8.62 -2.70 -22.68
C ASP A 149 -8.18 -2.57 -21.20
N TYR A 150 -8.15 -3.67 -20.45
CA TYR A 150 -7.84 -3.66 -19.03
C TYR A 150 -6.42 -4.16 -18.72
N ARG A 151 -5.80 -3.54 -17.72
CA ARG A 151 -4.73 -4.14 -16.92
C ARG A 151 -5.35 -4.59 -15.59
N VAL A 152 -5.30 -5.88 -15.32
CA VAL A 152 -5.92 -6.51 -14.16
C VAL A 152 -4.84 -7.01 -13.22
N ARG A 153 -4.86 -6.53 -11.97
CA ARG A 153 -4.03 -7.04 -10.89
C ARG A 153 -4.92 -7.67 -9.83
N LEU A 154 -4.81 -8.98 -9.66
CA LEU A 154 -5.51 -9.75 -8.63
C LEU A 154 -4.57 -9.99 -7.45
N VAL A 155 -5.03 -9.68 -6.24
CA VAL A 155 -4.29 -9.83 -4.99
C VAL A 155 -5.15 -10.59 -3.99
N TYR A 156 -4.60 -11.63 -3.37
CA TYR A 156 -5.26 -12.33 -2.27
C TYR A 156 -4.45 -12.22 -0.99
N VAL A 157 -5.11 -11.80 0.08
CA VAL A 157 -4.56 -11.71 1.43
C VAL A 157 -5.22 -12.80 2.28
N PRO A 158 -4.53 -13.88 2.65
CA PRO A 158 -5.13 -14.92 3.48
C PRO A 158 -5.60 -14.37 4.84
N GLY A 159 -6.74 -14.85 5.33
CA GLY A 159 -7.20 -14.51 6.67
C GLY A 159 -6.26 -15.13 7.72
N SER A 160 -5.95 -14.39 8.78
CA SER A 160 -5.20 -14.96 9.91
C SER A 160 -6.11 -15.95 10.67
N HIS A 161 -5.61 -17.16 10.92
CA HIS A 161 -6.23 -18.05 11.90
C HIS A 161 -6.08 -17.37 13.27
N GLY A 162 -7.17 -16.76 13.76
CA GLY A 162 -7.13 -15.94 14.96
C GLY A 162 -6.59 -16.69 16.18
N ARG A 163 -5.52 -16.18 16.78
CA ARG A 163 -5.48 -16.05 18.24
C ARG A 163 -6.16 -14.72 18.55
N GLY A 164 -7.18 -14.78 19.41
CA GLY A 164 -8.18 -13.72 19.60
C GLY A 164 -7.63 -12.31 19.66
N ALA A 165 -8.07 -11.47 18.74
CA ALA A 165 -7.94 -10.02 18.84
C ALA A 165 -9.23 -9.49 19.46
N HIS A 166 -9.08 -8.84 20.62
CA HIS A 166 -10.14 -8.18 21.35
C HIS A 166 -10.86 -7.14 20.49
N HIS A 167 -12.19 -7.21 20.46
CA HIS A 167 -13.05 -6.18 19.91
C HIS A 167 -12.92 -4.88 20.74
N GLY A 168 -12.84 -3.74 20.04
CA GLY A 168 -12.92 -2.39 20.63
C GLY A 168 -14.31 -2.06 21.21
N PRO A 169 -14.45 -0.93 21.93
CA PRO A 169 -15.50 -0.73 22.91
C PRO A 169 -16.83 -0.36 22.23
N GLY A 170 -17.77 -1.30 22.22
CA GLY A 170 -19.17 -1.08 21.84
C GLY A 170 -20.09 -1.26 23.05
N HIS A 171 -20.71 -0.16 23.47
CA HIS A 171 -21.94 -0.02 24.25
C HIS A 171 -22.44 -1.21 25.09
N GLN A 172 -22.33 -1.07 26.43
CA GLN A 172 -22.98 -1.93 27.40
C GLN A 172 -24.48 -1.59 27.53
N HIS A 173 -25.34 -2.55 27.20
CA HIS A 173 -26.68 -2.67 27.79
C HIS A 173 -26.71 -3.93 28.66
N GLY A 174 -27.30 -3.77 29.85
CA GLY A 174 -27.15 -4.68 30.99
C GLY A 174 -27.93 -6.00 30.92
N GLY A 175 -27.72 -6.81 31.97
CA GLY A 175 -28.50 -8.02 32.22
C GLY A 175 -27.76 -9.00 33.13
N HIS A 176 -28.31 -9.21 34.33
CA HIS A 176 -27.83 -10.08 35.40
C HIS A 176 -27.67 -11.58 35.03
N HIS A 177 -26.73 -12.27 35.69
CA HIS A 177 -26.92 -13.38 36.66
C HIS A 177 -25.76 -14.40 36.64
N GLY A 178 -25.37 -14.85 37.84
CA GLY A 178 -25.02 -16.27 38.05
C GLY A 178 -23.55 -16.59 38.37
N ALA A 179 -23.32 -17.00 39.60
CA ALA A 179 -22.07 -17.54 40.14
C ALA A 179 -21.68 -18.91 39.54
N GLY A 180 -20.39 -19.26 39.65
CA GLY A 180 -19.94 -20.65 39.45
C GLY A 180 -18.46 -20.79 39.12
N GLN A 181 -17.61 -20.77 40.14
CA GLN A 181 -16.25 -21.34 40.04
C GLN A 181 -16.36 -22.86 39.89
N GLN A 182 -15.72 -23.44 38.88
CA GLN A 182 -15.23 -24.81 38.95
C GLN A 182 -14.09 -25.03 37.96
N GLN A 183 -12.92 -25.33 38.53
CA GLN A 183 -11.76 -25.86 37.85
C GLN A 183 -12.06 -27.31 37.43
N GLY A 184 -11.94 -27.59 36.14
CA GLY A 184 -12.04 -28.94 35.59
C GLY A 184 -10.94 -29.14 34.55
N GLN A 185 -9.90 -29.86 34.94
CA GLN A 185 -8.99 -30.54 34.01
C GLN A 185 -9.79 -31.53 33.17
N HIS A 186 -9.35 -31.81 31.93
CA HIS A 186 -9.28 -33.12 31.28
C HIS A 186 -9.27 -33.00 29.74
N GLY A 187 -8.41 -33.78 29.10
CA GLY A 187 -8.72 -34.40 27.80
C GLY A 187 -8.02 -33.82 26.57
N HIS A 188 -6.73 -34.09 26.39
CA HIS A 188 -6.13 -34.14 25.05
C HIS A 188 -6.57 -35.44 24.36
N GLY A 189 -7.50 -35.33 23.41
CA GLY A 189 -7.95 -36.46 22.60
C GLY A 189 -8.98 -36.01 21.59
N GLY A 190 -8.53 -35.55 20.42
CA GLY A 190 -9.41 -35.17 19.33
C GLY A 190 -8.65 -35.12 18.02
N HIS A 191 -8.77 -36.17 17.22
CA HIS A 191 -8.39 -36.18 15.81
C HIS A 191 -9.06 -35.00 15.11
N GLY A 192 -8.26 -33.99 14.76
CA GLY A 192 -8.75 -32.76 14.15
C GLY A 192 -9.38 -33.04 12.80
N ARG A 193 -10.67 -32.77 12.66
CA ARG A 193 -11.29 -32.50 11.35
C ARG A 193 -10.45 -31.41 10.64
N PRO A 194 -10.20 -31.52 9.33
CA PRO A 194 -9.53 -30.46 8.59
C PRO A 194 -10.28 -29.15 8.81
N GLN A 195 -9.60 -28.18 9.42
CA GLN A 195 -10.15 -26.86 9.69
C GLN A 195 -10.54 -26.22 8.35
N ALA A 196 -11.76 -25.66 8.29
CA ALA A 196 -12.16 -24.87 7.12
C ALA A 196 -11.15 -23.73 6.94
N PRO A 197 -10.68 -23.47 5.71
CA PRO A 197 -9.70 -22.40 5.48
C PRO A 197 -10.30 -21.07 5.96
N ALA A 198 -9.49 -20.30 6.70
CA ALA A 198 -9.89 -18.95 7.10
C ALA A 198 -10.18 -18.12 5.84
N ALA A 199 -11.29 -17.38 5.85
CA ALA A 199 -11.62 -16.50 4.74
C ALA A 199 -10.54 -15.40 4.64
N GLY A 200 -9.87 -15.31 3.50
CA GLY A 200 -8.99 -14.21 3.16
C GLY A 200 -9.68 -13.17 2.29
N HIS A 201 -9.05 -12.02 2.10
CA HIS A 201 -9.60 -10.95 1.28
C HIS A 201 -9.01 -11.02 -0.13
N LEU A 202 -9.87 -11.20 -1.14
CA LEU A 202 -9.49 -11.16 -2.55
C LEU A 202 -9.82 -9.79 -3.13
N MET A 203 -8.85 -9.17 -3.80
CA MET A 203 -8.94 -7.85 -4.41
C MET A 203 -8.59 -7.91 -5.89
N ALA A 204 -9.42 -7.33 -6.75
CA ALA A 204 -9.17 -7.13 -8.16
C ALA A 204 -9.04 -5.63 -8.47
N PHE A 205 -7.85 -5.19 -8.85
CA PHE A 205 -7.58 -3.85 -9.38
C PHE A 205 -7.75 -3.89 -10.90
N VAL A 206 -8.73 -3.16 -11.43
CA VAL A 206 -9.02 -3.08 -12.86
C VAL A 206 -8.69 -1.66 -13.34
N LEU A 207 -7.64 -1.54 -14.13
CA LEU A 207 -7.13 -0.26 -14.64
C LEU A 207 -7.32 -0.18 -16.16
N ASP A 208 -7.62 1.02 -16.70
CA ASP A 208 -7.56 1.27 -18.13
C ASP A 208 -6.10 1.13 -18.57
N ARG A 209 -5.85 0.26 -19.55
CA ARG A 209 -4.51 0.01 -20.07
C ARG A 209 -3.86 1.26 -20.67
N GLN A 210 -4.64 2.20 -21.19
CA GLN A 210 -4.13 3.40 -21.84
C GLN A 210 -3.74 4.49 -20.83
N THR A 211 -4.59 4.76 -19.85
CA THR A 211 -4.40 5.87 -18.90
C THR A 211 -3.79 5.43 -17.58
N GLY A 212 -3.89 4.14 -17.24
CA GLY A 212 -3.52 3.61 -15.94
C GLY A 212 -4.53 3.89 -14.82
N GLU A 213 -5.63 4.58 -15.11
CA GLU A 213 -6.66 4.94 -14.14
C GLU A 213 -7.58 3.76 -13.79
N ALA A 214 -8.15 3.77 -12.59
CA ALA A 214 -9.12 2.75 -12.19
C ALA A 214 -10.42 2.86 -13.00
N VAL A 215 -10.98 1.72 -13.39
CA VAL A 215 -12.26 1.66 -14.12
C VAL A 215 -13.39 1.29 -13.14
N PRO A 216 -14.22 2.24 -12.71
CA PRO A 216 -15.33 1.98 -11.80
C PRO A 216 -16.57 1.42 -12.53
N TYR A 217 -17.59 1.03 -11.75
CA TYR A 217 -18.90 0.57 -12.23
C TYR A 217 -18.89 -0.66 -13.16
N LEU A 218 -17.89 -1.52 -13.03
CA LEU A 218 -17.84 -2.82 -13.67
C LEU A 218 -18.51 -3.89 -12.78
N PRO A 219 -19.40 -4.73 -13.30
CA PRO A 219 -19.86 -5.92 -12.60
C PRO A 219 -18.74 -6.98 -12.64
N LEU A 220 -18.18 -7.31 -11.46
CA LEU A 220 -17.12 -8.29 -11.34
C LEU A 220 -17.57 -9.54 -10.59
N SER A 221 -17.11 -10.69 -11.07
CA SER A 221 -17.19 -11.95 -10.34
C SER A 221 -15.95 -12.80 -10.57
N VAL A 222 -15.58 -13.60 -9.58
CA VAL A 222 -14.54 -14.61 -9.71
C VAL A 222 -15.15 -16.00 -9.60
N THR A 223 -14.83 -16.87 -10.53
CA THR A 223 -15.09 -18.30 -10.43
C THR A 223 -13.86 -18.99 -9.88
N ILE A 224 -14.04 -19.75 -8.79
CA ILE A 224 -12.99 -20.44 -8.07
C ILE A 224 -13.17 -21.94 -8.33
N ASP A 225 -12.16 -22.55 -8.96
CA ASP A 225 -12.10 -23.97 -9.23
C ASP A 225 -11.16 -24.64 -8.21
N ASP A 226 -11.74 -25.45 -7.32
CA ASP A 226 -11.05 -26.28 -6.34
C ASP A 226 -11.07 -27.78 -6.71
N GLY A 227 -11.41 -28.10 -7.96
CA GLY A 227 -11.63 -29.46 -8.43
C GLY A 227 -12.98 -30.07 -8.05
N ALA A 228 -13.91 -29.31 -7.46
CA ALA A 228 -15.27 -29.77 -7.23
C ALA A 228 -16.08 -29.87 -8.54
N PRO A 229 -17.14 -30.71 -8.61
CA PRO A 229 -17.97 -30.86 -9.82
C PRO A 229 -18.62 -29.56 -10.31
N LYS A 230 -18.80 -28.59 -9.42
CA LYS A 230 -19.35 -27.27 -9.75
C LYS A 230 -18.46 -26.17 -9.14
N PRO A 231 -17.72 -25.42 -9.96
CA PRO A 231 -16.95 -24.27 -9.50
C PRO A 231 -17.84 -23.23 -8.80
N ARG A 232 -17.34 -22.63 -7.71
CA ARG A 232 -18.07 -21.59 -6.97
C ARG A 232 -17.82 -20.23 -7.61
N THR A 233 -18.85 -19.39 -7.71
CA THR A 233 -18.71 -18.02 -8.23
C THR A 233 -19.04 -17.01 -7.15
N VAL A 234 -18.17 -16.03 -6.96
CA VAL A 234 -18.28 -14.96 -5.96
C VAL A 234 -18.32 -13.61 -6.67
N ARG A 235 -19.27 -12.75 -6.31
CA ARG A 235 -19.31 -11.36 -6.80
C ARG A 235 -18.33 -10.51 -6.01
N LEU A 236 -17.63 -9.62 -6.70
CA LEU A 236 -16.71 -8.67 -6.08
C LEU A 236 -17.38 -7.29 -6.03
N ALA A 237 -17.39 -6.67 -4.85
CA ALA A 237 -17.98 -5.36 -4.64
C ALA A 237 -16.92 -4.25 -4.78
N PRO A 238 -17.27 -3.06 -5.29
CA PRO A 238 -16.32 -1.93 -5.32
C PRO A 238 -15.98 -1.48 -3.89
N MET A 239 -14.70 -1.23 -3.65
CA MET A 239 -14.13 -0.88 -2.35
C MET A 239 -13.03 0.16 -2.53
N ALA A 240 -12.83 1.00 -1.52
CA ALA A 240 -11.71 1.92 -1.42
C ALA A 240 -10.94 1.62 -0.14
N SER A 241 -9.61 1.47 -0.24
CA SER A 241 -8.72 1.30 0.90
C SER A 241 -7.44 2.11 0.69
N ALA A 242 -6.49 2.00 1.62
CA ALA A 242 -5.14 2.55 1.45
C ALA A 242 -4.43 2.03 0.19
N ARG A 243 -4.86 0.89 -0.38
CA ARG A 243 -4.34 0.34 -1.64
C ARG A 243 -4.99 0.94 -2.89
N GLY A 244 -5.90 1.91 -2.73
CA GLY A 244 -6.68 2.52 -3.80
C GLY A 244 -8.03 1.83 -4.05
N PHE A 245 -8.71 2.24 -5.12
CA PHE A 245 -9.97 1.64 -5.55
C PHE A 245 -9.76 0.24 -6.13
N HIS A 246 -10.58 -0.72 -5.71
CA HIS A 246 -10.54 -2.12 -6.16
C HIS A 246 -11.91 -2.78 -6.02
N TYR A 247 -12.06 -3.97 -6.58
CA TYR A 247 -13.21 -4.83 -6.36
C TYR A 247 -12.83 -5.97 -5.42
N GLY A 248 -13.51 -6.10 -4.28
CA GLY A 248 -13.14 -7.04 -3.22
C GLY A 248 -14.25 -7.96 -2.76
N ALA A 249 -13.86 -9.11 -2.21
CA ALA A 249 -14.72 -9.98 -1.43
C ALA A 249 -13.89 -10.88 -0.50
N ASP A 250 -14.43 -11.22 0.66
CA ASP A 250 -13.84 -12.25 1.52
C ASP A 250 -14.16 -13.63 0.95
N VAL A 251 -13.11 -14.41 0.67
CA VAL A 251 -13.18 -15.74 0.09
C VAL A 251 -12.20 -16.67 0.79
N ALA A 252 -12.64 -17.87 1.13
CA ALA A 252 -11.73 -18.90 1.65
C ALA A 252 -11.08 -19.63 0.47
N LEU A 253 -9.80 -19.38 0.15
CA LEU A 253 -9.05 -20.15 -0.85
C LEU A 253 -8.24 -21.24 -0.13
N GLY A 254 -8.58 -22.52 -0.39
CA GLY A 254 -7.91 -23.67 0.22
C GLY A 254 -6.81 -24.26 -0.66
N GLU A 255 -6.06 -25.23 -0.14
CA GLU A 255 -4.95 -25.91 -0.83
C GLU A 255 -5.35 -26.60 -2.14
N ARG A 256 -6.63 -26.97 -2.27
CA ARG A 256 -7.17 -27.58 -3.50
C ARG A 256 -7.50 -26.57 -4.61
N THR A 257 -7.35 -25.26 -4.37
CA THR A 257 -7.65 -24.23 -5.38
C THR A 257 -6.66 -24.36 -6.54
N ARG A 258 -7.17 -24.61 -7.75
CA ARG A 258 -6.35 -24.81 -8.95
C ARG A 258 -6.36 -23.59 -9.86
N ARG A 259 -7.49 -22.90 -9.94
CA ARG A 259 -7.70 -21.82 -10.90
C ARG A 259 -8.71 -20.80 -10.39
N LEU A 260 -8.41 -19.53 -10.68
CA LEU A 260 -9.33 -18.41 -10.55
C LEU A 260 -9.65 -17.89 -11.94
N THR A 261 -10.93 -17.70 -12.25
CA THR A 261 -11.38 -17.04 -13.49
C THR A 261 -12.11 -15.77 -13.12
N LEU A 262 -11.49 -14.62 -13.36
CA LEU A 262 -12.14 -13.32 -13.17
C LEU A 262 -12.99 -13.00 -14.40
N PHE A 263 -14.26 -12.67 -14.19
CA PHE A 263 -15.15 -12.15 -15.20
C PHE A 263 -15.41 -10.66 -14.93
N ILE A 264 -15.14 -9.83 -15.94
CA ILE A 264 -15.42 -8.41 -15.99
C ILE A 264 -16.57 -8.23 -16.98
N GLY A 265 -17.78 -7.93 -16.50
CA GLY A 265 -18.91 -7.69 -17.38
C GLY A 265 -18.88 -6.30 -18.02
N ALA A 266 -19.83 -6.06 -18.92
CA ALA A 266 -19.99 -4.77 -19.56
C ALA A 266 -20.23 -3.66 -18.52
N THR A 267 -19.59 -2.50 -18.71
CA THR A 267 -19.80 -1.34 -17.83
C THR A 267 -21.28 -0.98 -17.75
N THR A 268 -21.76 -0.68 -16.54
CA THR A 268 -23.13 -0.20 -16.32
C THR A 268 -23.25 1.33 -16.46
N MET A 269 -22.14 2.03 -16.75
CA MET A 269 -22.10 3.48 -16.84
C MET A 269 -22.35 3.98 -18.27
N GLN A 270 -23.20 5.01 -18.42
CA GLN A 270 -23.34 5.80 -19.64
C GLN A 270 -22.20 6.82 -19.70
N VAL A 271 -21.01 6.42 -20.20
CA VAL A 271 -19.85 7.31 -20.22
C VAL A 271 -20.00 8.37 -21.32
N VAL A 272 -19.65 9.63 -21.01
CA VAL A 272 -19.58 10.73 -21.99
C VAL A 272 -18.31 10.60 -22.85
N ASP A 273 -18.56 10.55 -24.16
CA ASP A 273 -17.73 10.62 -25.38
C ASP A 273 -16.30 10.04 -25.47
N ALA A 274 -15.41 10.12 -24.47
CA ALA A 274 -14.01 9.71 -24.67
C ALA A 274 -13.74 8.18 -24.58
N PRO A 275 -14.39 7.39 -23.69
CA PRO A 275 -14.26 5.93 -23.66
C PRO A 275 -15.50 5.17 -24.18
N ARG A 276 -16.42 5.85 -24.88
CA ARG A 276 -17.67 5.26 -25.38
C ARG A 276 -17.38 4.00 -26.21
N GLY A 277 -17.81 2.85 -25.69
CA GLY A 277 -17.73 1.56 -26.39
C GLY A 277 -16.60 0.63 -25.96
N ARG A 278 -15.50 1.13 -25.41
CA ARG A 278 -14.31 0.32 -25.05
C ARG A 278 -14.60 -0.72 -23.98
N PHE A 279 -15.42 -0.37 -22.99
CA PHE A 279 -15.73 -1.24 -21.84
C PHE A 279 -17.07 -1.99 -21.97
N LYS A 280 -17.61 -2.11 -23.20
CA LYS A 280 -18.92 -2.75 -23.44
C LYS A 280 -18.84 -4.26 -23.63
N THR A 281 -17.67 -4.80 -23.96
CA THR A 281 -17.48 -6.23 -24.18
C THR A 281 -17.02 -6.88 -22.88
N PRO A 282 -17.74 -7.90 -22.36
CA PRO A 282 -17.27 -8.66 -21.22
C PRO A 282 -15.94 -9.37 -21.51
N VAL A 283 -15.09 -9.46 -20.50
CA VAL A 283 -13.77 -10.09 -20.60
C VAL A 283 -13.57 -11.08 -19.46
N SER A 284 -12.99 -12.24 -19.79
CA SER A 284 -12.59 -13.24 -18.81
C SER A 284 -11.06 -13.31 -18.72
N VAL A 285 -10.54 -13.37 -17.50
CA VAL A 285 -9.12 -13.52 -17.19
C VAL A 285 -8.93 -14.81 -16.41
N VAL A 286 -8.20 -15.76 -17.00
CA VAL A 286 -7.83 -17.01 -16.33
C VAL A 286 -6.50 -16.82 -15.62
N LEU A 287 -6.46 -17.23 -14.36
CA LEU A 287 -5.32 -17.14 -13.47
C LEU A 287 -5.09 -18.52 -12.87
N ASP A 288 -3.99 -19.16 -13.27
CA ASP A 288 -3.56 -20.41 -12.65
C ASP A 288 -3.15 -20.11 -11.22
N TRP A 289 -3.72 -20.85 -10.27
CA TRP A 289 -3.42 -20.68 -8.87
C TRP A 289 -2.28 -21.63 -8.51
N PRO A 290 -1.12 -21.12 -8.04
CA PRO A 290 -0.01 -22.00 -7.69
C PRO A 290 -0.46 -22.91 -6.54
N PRO A 291 -0.15 -24.22 -6.60
CA PRO A 291 -0.30 -25.07 -5.43
C PRO A 291 0.57 -24.50 -4.31
N LYS A 292 0.05 -24.52 -3.08
CA LYS A 292 0.88 -24.32 -1.89
C LYS A 292 1.72 -25.56 -1.63
#